data_AF-A0A355WIW7-F1
#
_entry.id   AF-A0A355WIW7-F1
#
_cell.length_a   1.000
_cell.length_b   1.000
_cell.length_c   1.000
_cell.angle_alpha   90.00
_cell.angle_beta   90.00
_cell.angle_gamma   90.00
#
_symmetry.space_group_name_H-M   'P 1'
#
loop_
_entity.id
_entity.type
_entity.pdbx_description
1 polymer ?
#
loop_
_entity_poly.entity_id
_entity_poly.type
_entity_poly.pdbx_seq_one_letter_code
_entity_poly.pdbx_strand_id
1 'polypeptide(L)'
;MYRAIRAGMSQNFNIFAIAQGGRLQFEAVLFAASLRHSNPHLKAKLYLGEPQPGPKWNGNPRINNPEVRELLESLGAEIVPFESKHFGATYPYGNKIEGLKALPKGEPFVFFDTDTLFLDDLSKAGFDFAKPTAS
;
A
#
# COMPACT_ATOMS: atom_id res chain seq x y z
N MET A 1 -19.58 19.95 -25.70
CA MET A 1 -18.16 20.38 -25.58
C MET A 1 -17.43 19.34 -24.72
N TYR A 2 -17.03 18.22 -25.33
CA TYR A 2 -16.31 17.14 -24.63
C TYR A 2 -14.88 17.61 -24.34
N ARG A 3 -14.50 17.69 -23.06
CA ARG A 3 -13.09 17.88 -22.69
C ARG A 3 -12.33 16.63 -23.12
N ALA A 4 -11.38 16.80 -24.03
CA ALA A 4 -10.38 15.79 -24.31
C ALA A 4 -9.69 15.41 -23.00
N ILE A 5 -9.73 14.13 -22.65
CA ILE A 5 -8.91 13.57 -21.57
C ILE A 5 -7.47 13.77 -22.03
N ARG A 6 -6.71 14.59 -21.31
CA ARG A 6 -5.25 14.65 -21.51
C ARG A 6 -4.69 13.30 -21.08
N ALA A 7 -4.46 12.41 -22.03
CA ALA A 7 -3.51 11.34 -21.86
C ALA A 7 -2.14 11.97 -21.54
N GLY A 8 -1.49 11.52 -20.47
CA GLY A 8 -0.08 11.76 -20.22
C GLY A 8 0.27 13.09 -19.55
N MET A 9 0.24 13.10 -18.22
CA MET A 9 1.42 13.53 -17.47
C MET A 9 1.66 12.46 -16.41
N SER A 10 2.90 12.02 -16.27
CA SER A 10 3.35 11.18 -15.16
C SER A 10 3.09 11.92 -13.84
N GLN A 11 1.86 11.88 -13.34
CA GLN A 11 1.61 12.35 -11.99
C GLN A 11 2.25 11.35 -11.05
N ASN A 12 3.11 11.86 -10.17
CA ASN A 12 3.57 11.09 -9.04
C ASN A 12 2.33 10.68 -8.25
N PHE A 13 2.15 9.38 -8.06
CA PHE A 13 1.10 8.81 -7.23
C PHE A 13 1.74 7.90 -6.19
N ASN A 14 0.96 7.54 -5.18
CA ASN A 14 1.38 6.66 -4.11
C ASN A 14 0.79 5.27 -4.29
N ILE A 15 1.57 4.23 -4.01
CA ILE A 15 1.08 2.87 -3.89
C ILE A 15 0.88 2.59 -2.41
N PHE A 16 -0.27 2.03 -2.05
CA PHE A 16 -0.59 1.71 -0.67
C PHE A 16 -1.04 0.26 -0.53
N ALA A 17 -0.53 -0.43 0.48
CA ALA A 17 -0.97 -1.76 0.90
C ALA A 17 -0.88 -1.87 2.43
N ILE A 18 -1.51 -2.89 3.02
CA ILE A 18 -1.43 -3.14 4.47
C ILE A 18 -0.32 -4.15 4.77
N ALA A 19 0.56 -3.84 5.72
CA ALA A 19 1.54 -4.81 6.22
C ALA A 19 1.32 -5.05 7.72
N GLN A 20 1.33 -6.32 8.10
CA GLN A 20 1.04 -6.77 9.47
C GLN A 20 1.86 -8.02 9.76
N GLY A 21 2.19 -8.28 11.03
CA GLY A 21 2.86 -9.51 11.43
C GLY A 21 2.10 -10.79 11.06
N GLY A 22 2.80 -11.92 11.06
CA GLY A 22 2.26 -13.21 10.65
C GLY A 22 2.42 -13.45 9.14
N ARG A 23 1.39 -13.96 8.46
CA ARG A 23 1.42 -14.24 7.01
C ARG A 23 1.63 -12.96 6.17
N LEU A 24 0.95 -11.87 6.53
CA LEU A 24 0.90 -10.63 5.74
C LEU A 24 2.28 -9.98 5.54
N GLN A 25 3.21 -10.14 6.48
CA GLN A 25 4.55 -9.56 6.35
C GLN A 25 5.35 -10.22 5.21
N PHE A 26 5.14 -11.52 4.96
CA PHE A 26 5.80 -12.23 3.87
C PHE A 26 5.12 -11.95 2.53
N GLU A 27 3.79 -11.80 2.52
CA GLU A 27 3.04 -11.31 1.36
C GLU A 27 3.53 -9.91 0.97
N ALA A 28 3.75 -9.01 1.93
CA ALA A 28 4.28 -7.68 1.68
C ALA A 28 5.67 -7.71 1.03
N VAL A 29 6.51 -8.69 1.39
CA VAL A 29 7.82 -8.88 0.75
C VAL A 29 7.65 -9.27 -0.72
N LEU A 30 6.79 -10.24 -1.02
CA LEU A 30 6.52 -10.66 -2.41
C LEU A 30 5.89 -9.54 -3.23
N PHE A 31 4.96 -8.78 -2.64
CA PHE A 31 4.37 -7.60 -3.23
C PHE A 31 5.43 -6.56 -3.60
N ALA A 32 6.26 -6.15 -2.63
CA ALA A 32 7.28 -5.13 -2.83
C ALA A 32 8.37 -5.60 -3.82
N ALA A 33 8.78 -6.87 -3.73
CA ALA A 33 9.78 -7.45 -4.61
C ALA A 33 9.28 -7.55 -6.06
N SER A 34 8.06 -8.04 -6.28
CA SER A 34 7.48 -8.12 -7.62
C SER A 34 7.22 -6.74 -8.21
N LEU A 35 6.73 -5.79 -7.40
CA LEU A 35 6.59 -4.39 -7.80
C LEU A 35 7.94 -3.84 -8.28
N ARG A 36 8.98 -3.90 -7.44
CA ARG A 36 10.31 -3.37 -7.79
C ARG A 36 10.89 -4.05 -9.02
N HIS A 37 10.69 -5.36 -9.16
CA HIS A 37 11.20 -6.14 -10.27
C HIS A 37 10.53 -5.75 -11.60
N SER A 38 9.20 -5.69 -11.65
CA SER A 38 8.47 -5.39 -12.89
C SER A 38 8.37 -3.89 -13.19
N ASN A 39 8.69 -3.03 -12.22
CA ASN A 39 8.60 -1.57 -12.31
C ASN A 39 9.91 -0.85 -11.94
N PRO A 40 11.05 -1.15 -12.59
CA PRO A 40 12.36 -0.63 -12.19
C PRO A 40 12.50 0.90 -12.31
N HIS A 41 11.65 1.54 -13.12
CA HIS A 41 11.67 2.99 -13.37
C HIS A 41 10.47 3.74 -12.76
N LEU A 42 9.63 3.05 -12.00
CA LEU A 42 8.45 3.65 -11.39
C LEU A 42 8.86 4.67 -10.33
N LYS A 43 8.28 5.88 -10.46
CA LYS A 43 8.53 7.01 -9.57
C LYS A 43 7.51 7.12 -8.43
N ALA A 44 6.60 6.15 -8.32
CA ALA A 44 5.63 6.09 -7.24
C ALA A 44 6.29 5.67 -5.93
N LYS A 45 5.85 6.25 -4.81
CA LYS A 45 6.26 5.82 -3.47
C LYS A 45 5.40 4.63 -3.03
N LEU A 46 6.02 3.60 -2.46
CA LEU A 46 5.31 2.50 -1.83
C LEU A 46 5.17 2.78 -0.33
N TYR A 47 3.94 2.95 0.14
CA TYR A 47 3.62 3.01 1.56
C TYR A 47 3.00 1.69 2.01
N LEU A 48 3.50 1.15 3.11
CA LEU A 48 2.92 -0.02 3.79
C LEU A 48 2.30 0.42 5.10
N GLY A 49 0.97 0.41 5.16
CA GLY A 49 0.23 0.76 6.37
C GLY A 49 0.34 -0.33 7.42
N GLU A 50 0.92 0.00 8.57
CA GLU A 50 1.11 -0.92 9.69
C GLU A 50 0.19 -0.56 10.89
N PRO A 51 -0.78 -1.42 11.24
CA PRO A 51 -1.61 -1.18 12.41
C PRO A 51 -0.75 -1.18 13.67
N GLN A 52 -1.03 -0.25 14.58
CA GLN A 52 -0.35 -0.15 15.86
C GLN A 52 -1.11 -0.93 16.95
N PRO A 53 -0.43 -1.46 17.98
CA PRO A 53 -1.07 -2.05 19.15
C PRO A 53 -2.09 -1.10 19.75
N GLY A 54 -3.19 -1.65 20.24
CA GLY A 54 -4.26 -0.88 20.87
C GLY A 54 -5.36 -1.80 21.40
N PRO A 55 -6.40 -1.25 22.04
CA PRO A 55 -7.45 -2.03 22.72
C PRO A 55 -8.27 -2.91 21.77
N LYS A 56 -8.14 -2.74 20.45
CA LYS A 56 -8.82 -3.54 19.43
C LYS A 56 -8.00 -4.75 18.97
N TRP A 57 -6.75 -4.89 19.41
CA TRP A 57 -5.89 -6.02 19.06
C TRP A 57 -5.61 -6.89 20.28
N ASN A 58 -5.71 -8.21 20.11
CA ASN A 58 -5.41 -9.18 21.18
C ASN A 58 -3.90 -9.35 21.46
N GLY A 59 -3.05 -8.64 20.72
CA GLY A 59 -1.60 -8.69 20.78
C GLY A 59 -0.99 -7.56 19.95
N ASN A 60 0.32 -7.61 19.71
CA ASN A 60 0.99 -6.64 18.84
C ASN A 60 0.81 -7.05 17.37
N PRO A 61 0.08 -6.26 16.54
CA PRO A 61 -0.17 -6.62 15.15
C PRO A 61 0.98 -6.21 14.21
N ARG A 62 1.98 -5.45 14.68
CA ARG A 62 3.07 -4.96 13.83
C ARG A 62 3.84 -6.12 13.18
N ILE A 63 4.56 -5.81 12.10
CA ILE A 63 5.59 -6.69 11.54
C ILE A 63 6.52 -7.08 12.69
N ASN A 64 6.68 -8.39 12.91
CA ASN A 64 7.37 -8.93 14.07
C ASN A 64 8.73 -9.56 13.73
N ASN A 65 9.05 -9.67 12.44
CA ASN A 65 10.38 -10.08 11.99
C ASN A 65 11.19 -8.83 11.56
N PRO A 66 12.32 -8.50 12.23
CA PRO A 66 13.15 -7.36 11.88
C PRO A 66 13.80 -7.48 10.49
N GLU A 67 14.17 -8.68 10.06
CA GLU A 67 14.78 -8.93 8.73
C GLU A 67 13.77 -8.67 7.62
N VAL A 68 12.49 -8.99 7.86
CA VAL A 68 11.40 -8.66 6.93
C VAL A 68 11.24 -7.15 6.80
N ARG A 69 11.28 -6.41 7.92
CA ARG A 69 11.21 -4.94 7.90
C ARG A 69 12.37 -4.35 7.11
N GLU A 70 13.61 -4.77 7.39
CA GLU A 70 14.79 -4.30 6.67
C GLU A 70 14.70 -4.59 5.17
N LEU A 71 14.25 -5.80 4.80
CA LEU A 71 14.06 -6.17 3.41
C LEU A 71 13.01 -5.29 2.71
N LEU A 72 11.87 -5.04 3.35
CA LEU A 72 10.83 -4.15 2.80
C LEU A 72 11.36 -2.73 2.57
N GLU A 73 12.09 -2.18 3.53
CA GLU A 73 12.74 -0.86 3.43
C GLU A 73 13.77 -0.84 2.29
N SER A 74 14.58 -1.91 2.14
CA SER A 74 15.55 -2.04 1.04
C SER A 74 14.89 -2.13 -0.34
N LEU A 75 13.67 -2.67 -0.42
CA LEU A 75 12.85 -2.69 -1.65
C LEU A 75 12.19 -1.32 -1.94
N GLY A 76 12.39 -0.35 -1.05
CA GLY A 76 11.89 1.02 -1.15
C GLY A 76 10.47 1.22 -0.64
N ALA A 77 10.00 0.35 0.25
CA ALA A 77 8.77 0.56 0.99
C ALA A 77 8.99 1.51 2.19
N GLU A 78 8.05 2.42 2.41
CA GLU A 78 7.95 3.24 3.60
C GLU A 78 6.85 2.68 4.50
N ILE A 79 7.21 2.15 5.68
CA ILE A 79 6.25 1.58 6.62
C ILE A 79 5.66 2.70 7.47
N VAL A 80 4.37 2.97 7.30
CA VAL A 80 3.66 4.07 7.97
C VAL A 80 2.68 3.54 9.03
N PRO A 81 2.78 4.01 10.28
CA PRO A 81 1.92 3.52 11.35
C PRO A 81 0.51 4.12 11.27
N PHE A 82 -0.51 3.36 11.69
CA PHE A 82 -1.84 3.91 11.96
C PHE A 82 -2.51 3.29 13.19
N GLU A 83 -3.35 4.07 13.87
CA GLU A 83 -4.16 3.61 14.99
C GLU A 83 -5.43 2.91 14.50
N SER A 84 -5.75 1.75 15.07
CA SER A 84 -7.03 1.08 14.86
C SER A 84 -8.07 1.61 15.86
N LYS A 85 -9.05 2.38 15.40
CA LYS A 85 -10.09 3.02 16.24
C LYS A 85 -11.38 2.21 16.20
N HIS A 86 -11.76 1.77 15.02
CA HIS A 86 -13.01 1.04 14.79
C HIS A 86 -12.76 -0.47 14.60
N PHE A 87 -11.68 -0.83 13.92
CA PHE A 87 -11.37 -2.21 13.55
C PHE A 87 -10.22 -2.77 14.39
N GLY A 88 -9.94 -4.06 14.22
CA GLY A 88 -8.89 -4.76 14.95
C GLY A 88 -9.02 -6.26 14.79
N ALA A 89 -8.64 -7.04 15.81
CA ALA A 89 -8.59 -8.50 15.73
C ALA A 89 -9.93 -9.16 15.35
N THR A 90 -11.07 -8.55 15.70
CA THR A 90 -12.41 -9.06 15.35
C THR A 90 -12.79 -8.84 13.88
N TYR A 91 -12.18 -7.86 13.21
CA TYR A 91 -12.37 -7.59 11.79
C TYR A 91 -11.14 -6.89 11.18
N PRO A 92 -10.04 -7.63 10.95
CA PRO A 92 -8.76 -7.03 10.56
C PRO A 92 -8.80 -6.43 9.15
N TYR A 93 -9.75 -6.84 8.30
CA TYR A 93 -9.92 -6.28 6.95
C TYR A 93 -10.24 -4.77 6.95
N GLY A 94 -10.79 -4.25 8.05
CA GLY A 94 -11.04 -2.81 8.21
C GLY A 94 -9.77 -1.96 8.26
N ASN A 95 -8.60 -2.57 8.44
CA ASN A 95 -7.31 -1.91 8.27
C ASN A 95 -7.17 -1.23 6.90
N LYS A 96 -7.79 -1.79 5.84
CA LYS A 96 -7.79 -1.18 4.50
C LYS A 96 -8.45 0.21 4.47
N ILE A 97 -9.35 0.49 5.41
CA ILE A 97 -10.04 1.78 5.53
C ILE A 97 -9.27 2.71 6.46
N GLU A 98 -8.88 2.23 7.65
CA GLU A 98 -8.19 3.07 8.64
C GLU A 98 -6.77 3.44 8.22
N GLY A 99 -6.08 2.53 7.53
CA GLY A 99 -4.73 2.74 7.01
C GLY A 99 -4.64 3.89 6.00
N LEU A 100 -5.72 4.21 5.27
CA LEU A 100 -5.73 5.34 4.33
C LEU A 100 -5.42 6.67 5.01
N LYS A 101 -5.65 6.79 6.33
CA LYS A 101 -5.33 7.99 7.11
C LYS A 101 -3.82 8.18 7.32
N ALA A 102 -3.01 7.18 7.04
CA ALA A 102 -1.55 7.27 7.11
C ALA A 102 -0.93 7.87 5.84
N LEU A 103 -1.68 7.94 4.74
CA LEU A 103 -1.19 8.51 3.48
C LEU A 103 -1.13 10.05 3.52
N PRO A 104 -0.22 10.66 2.74
CA PRO A 104 -0.19 12.11 2.57
C PRO A 104 -1.54 12.68 2.10
N LYS A 105 -1.98 13.76 2.74
CA LYS A 105 -3.27 14.39 2.43
C LYS A 105 -3.24 15.04 1.05
N GLY A 106 -4.24 14.68 0.22
CA GLY A 106 -4.46 15.32 -1.08
C GLY A 106 -3.57 14.79 -2.21
N GLU A 107 -2.77 13.75 -1.95
CA GLU A 107 -1.99 13.08 -2.98
C GLU A 107 -2.76 11.89 -3.59
N PRO A 108 -2.68 11.68 -4.91
CA PRO A 108 -3.26 10.51 -5.55
C PRO A 108 -2.63 9.21 -5.04
N PHE A 109 -3.43 8.16 -4.92
CA PHE A 109 -2.93 6.84 -4.57
C PHE A 109 -3.68 5.72 -5.29
N VAL A 110 -3.04 4.55 -5.38
CA VAL A 110 -3.66 3.28 -5.75
C VAL A 110 -3.46 2.32 -4.60
N PHE A 111 -4.55 1.73 -4.13
CA PHE A 111 -4.50 0.68 -3.12
C PHE A 111 -4.43 -0.69 -3.79
N PHE A 112 -3.61 -1.57 -3.24
CA PHE A 112 -3.58 -2.98 -3.61
C PHE A 112 -3.70 -3.85 -2.37
N ASP A 113 -4.32 -5.02 -2.54
CA ASP A 113 -4.19 -6.08 -1.56
C ASP A 113 -2.75 -6.61 -1.56
N THR A 114 -2.26 -6.92 -0.37
CA THR A 114 -0.85 -7.28 -0.12
C THR A 114 -0.46 -8.62 -0.75
N ASP A 115 -1.44 -9.44 -1.14
CA ASP A 115 -1.26 -10.69 -1.89
C ASP A 115 -1.26 -10.48 -3.42
N THR A 116 -1.22 -9.23 -3.89
CA THR A 116 -1.04 -8.90 -5.31
C THR A 116 0.39 -9.18 -5.77
N LEU A 117 0.54 -9.77 -6.95
CA LEU A 117 1.83 -9.97 -7.62
C LEU A 117 1.89 -9.15 -8.91
N PHE A 118 2.92 -8.30 -9.05
CA PHE A 118 3.11 -7.52 -10.28
C PHE A 118 3.92 -8.32 -11.30
N LEU A 119 3.39 -8.42 -12.53
CA LEU A 119 4.00 -9.18 -13.63
C LEU A 119 4.48 -8.29 -14.79
N ASP A 120 4.10 -7.01 -14.80
CA ASP A 120 4.47 -6.05 -15.83
C ASP A 120 4.50 -4.62 -15.25
N ASP A 121 4.84 -3.65 -16.09
CA ASP A 121 4.89 -2.23 -15.76
C ASP A 121 3.47 -1.67 -15.48
N LEU A 122 3.32 -1.14 -14.28
CA LEU A 122 2.11 -0.55 -13.75
C LEU A 122 1.70 0.72 -14.50
N SER A 123 2.63 1.41 -15.17
CA SER A 123 2.31 2.56 -16.00
C SER A 123 1.33 2.22 -17.13
N LYS A 124 1.24 0.95 -17.52
CA LYS A 124 0.33 0.45 -18.56
C LYS A 124 -1.14 0.40 -18.10
N ALA A 125 -1.40 0.45 -16.79
CA ALA A 125 -2.76 0.37 -16.25
C ALA A 125 -3.62 1.62 -16.55
N GLY A 126 -3.01 2.77 -16.83
CA GLY A 126 -3.72 3.95 -17.33
C GLY A 126 -4.66 4.64 -16.33
N PHE A 127 -4.25 4.78 -15.06
CA PHE A 127 -5.07 5.38 -14.00
C PHE A 127 -5.56 6.80 -14.30
N ASP A 128 -6.86 7.05 -14.14
CA ASP A 128 -7.50 8.38 -14.17
C ASP A 128 -7.76 8.88 -12.73
N PHE A 129 -6.77 9.52 -12.11
CA PHE A 129 -6.88 10.03 -10.73
C PHE A 129 -7.87 11.18 -10.54
N ALA A 130 -8.47 11.73 -11.62
CA ALA A 130 -9.56 12.69 -11.51
C ALA A 130 -10.90 12.02 -11.15
N LYS A 131 -10.96 10.68 -11.20
CA LYS A 131 -12.16 9.91 -10.87
C LYS A 131 -11.82 8.79 -9.89
N PRO A 132 -12.41 8.78 -8.68
CA PRO A 132 -12.27 7.64 -7.80
C PRO A 132 -12.89 6.41 -8.47
N THR A 133 -12.11 5.35 -8.58
CA THR A 133 -12.51 4.08 -9.20
C THR A 133 -12.03 2.93 -8.34
N ALA A 134 -12.74 1.81 -8.42
CA ALA A 134 -12.33 0.53 -7.89
C ALA A 134 -12.40 -0.49 -9.03
N SER A 135 -11.40 -1.34 -9.14
CA SER A 135 -11.34 -2.46 -10.10
C SER A 135 -11.69 -3.76 -9.40
#